data_AF-A0A1A8RD12-F1
#
_entry.id   AF-A0A1A8RD12-F1
#
_cell.length_a   1.000
_cell.length_b   1.000
_cell.length_c   1.000
_cell.angle_alpha   90.00
_cell.angle_beta   90.00
_cell.angle_gamma   90.00
#
_symmetry.space_group_name_H-M   'P 1'
#
loop_
_entity.id
_entity.type
_entity.pdbx_description
1 polymer ?
#
loop_
_entity_poly.entity_id
_entity_poly.type
_entity_poly.pdbx_seq_one_letter_code
_entity_poly.pdbx_strand_id
1 'polypeptide(L)'
;GIFRSNCMDCLDRTNVIQSLLARRSLQSQLQRMGVLHSCQKIEEQRDFEKTYKNAWADNADACAKQYAGTGALKTDFTRTGKRTVLGVVMDGWNSTFRYYKNNFSDGFRQDSIDLFLGNYSVDETDWVNPLRNIKDWKFFTLPVIMVVAFSMCIICLVMAGDTWTETLAYVLFWGTASILTGGLILFNGPDFVDAPRLVQKEKLD
;
A
#
# COMPACT_ATOMS: atom_id res chain seq x y z
N GLY A 1 31.80 11.16 -3.32
CA GLY A 1 30.85 10.52 -4.26
C GLY A 1 29.48 10.44 -3.63
N ILE A 2 28.44 10.11 -4.39
CA ILE A 2 27.04 10.01 -3.95
C ILE A 2 26.54 8.59 -4.24
N PHE A 3 25.82 7.98 -3.30
CA PHE A 3 25.12 6.71 -3.50
C PHE A 3 23.67 6.97 -3.84
N ARG A 4 23.21 6.48 -5.01
CA ARG A 4 21.79 6.48 -5.38
C ARG A 4 21.27 5.05 -5.28
N SER A 5 20.29 4.84 -4.42
CA SER A 5 19.59 3.56 -4.27
C SER A 5 18.19 3.67 -4.83
N ASN A 6 17.81 2.77 -5.73
CA ASN A 6 16.43 2.63 -6.21
C ASN A 6 15.93 1.22 -5.86
N CYS A 7 14.66 1.10 -5.48
CA CYS A 7 13.99 -0.18 -5.33
C CYS A 7 12.59 -0.05 -5.90
N MET A 8 12.30 -0.89 -6.90
CA MET A 8 11.00 -0.91 -7.57
C MET A 8 9.88 -1.37 -6.62
N ASP A 9 10.18 -2.25 -5.64
CA ASP A 9 9.12 -2.91 -4.85
C ASP A 9 8.99 -2.44 -3.40
N CYS A 10 9.99 -1.82 -2.75
CA CYS A 10 9.79 -1.28 -1.41
C CYS A 10 10.82 -0.26 -0.92
N LEU A 11 10.30 0.87 -0.41
CA LEU A 11 11.00 1.90 0.34
C LEU A 11 11.79 1.31 1.54
N ASP A 12 11.27 0.26 2.17
CA ASP A 12 11.85 -0.36 3.36
C ASP A 12 13.27 -0.91 3.08
N ARG A 13 13.48 -1.56 1.92
CA ARG A 13 14.81 -2.10 1.55
C ARG A 13 15.82 -0.97 1.30
N THR A 14 15.40 0.11 0.63
CA THR A 14 16.27 1.27 0.41
C THR A 14 16.63 1.97 1.71
N ASN A 15 15.67 2.14 2.63
CA ASN A 15 15.93 2.80 3.92
C ASN A 15 16.95 2.02 4.76
N VAL A 16 16.86 0.69 4.77
CA VAL A 16 17.86 -0.15 5.45
C VAL A 16 19.26 0.06 4.88
N ILE A 17 19.43 -0.03 3.56
CA ILE A 17 20.74 0.15 2.91
C ILE A 17 21.29 1.56 3.18
N GLN A 18 20.46 2.59 3.03
CA GLN A 18 20.84 3.97 3.30
C GLN A 18 21.27 4.17 4.76
N SER A 19 20.55 3.57 5.71
CA SER A 19 20.92 3.61 7.13
C SER A 19 22.25 2.93 7.42
N LEU A 20 22.62 1.87 6.70
CA LEU A 20 23.91 1.19 6.87
C LEU A 20 25.05 2.04 6.31
N LEU A 21 24.86 2.63 5.12
CA LEU A 21 25.84 3.52 4.50
C LEU A 21 26.07 4.77 5.35
N ALA A 22 25.00 5.38 5.84
CA ALA A 22 25.06 6.55 6.73
C ALA A 22 25.80 6.21 8.03
N ARG A 23 25.57 5.03 8.63
CA ARG A 23 26.25 4.59 9.85
C ARG A 23 27.76 4.46 9.61
N ARG A 24 28.15 3.81 8.51
CA ARG A 24 29.57 3.64 8.15
C ARG A 24 30.26 4.98 7.93
N SER A 25 29.58 5.91 7.26
CA SER A 25 30.10 7.28 7.08
C SER A 25 30.25 8.01 8.41
N LEU A 26 29.23 7.94 9.27
CA LEU A 26 29.24 8.60 10.58
C LEU A 26 30.35 8.05 11.49
N GLN A 27 30.59 6.74 11.49
CA GLN A 27 31.69 6.13 12.25
C GLN A 27 33.04 6.69 11.82
N SER A 28 33.28 6.80 10.51
CA SER A 28 34.53 7.38 9.99
C SER A 28 34.68 8.85 10.40
N GLN A 29 33.59 9.63 10.39
CA GLN A 29 33.60 11.03 10.81
C GLN A 29 33.90 11.18 12.31
N LEU A 30 33.24 10.40 13.18
CA LEU A 30 33.49 10.44 14.63
C LEU A 30 34.92 10.01 14.99
N GLN A 31 35.48 9.02 14.28
CA GLN A 31 36.88 8.61 14.47
C GLN A 31 37.85 9.72 14.07
N ARG A 32 37.59 10.42 12.96
CA ARG A 32 38.42 11.55 12.51
C ARG A 32 38.37 12.74 13.47
N MET A 33 37.24 12.97 14.13
CA MET A 33 37.07 14.04 15.12
C MET A 33 37.64 13.67 16.51
N GLY A 34 38.17 12.45 16.69
CA GLY A 34 38.68 11.98 17.97
C GLY A 34 37.61 11.68 19.02
N VAL A 35 36.32 11.68 18.63
CA VAL A 35 35.19 11.36 19.51
C VAL A 35 35.09 9.85 19.75
N LEU A 36 35.42 9.05 18.74
CA LEU A 36 35.41 7.59 18.79
C LEU A 36 36.82 7.04 18.55
N HIS A 37 37.31 6.14 19.40
CA HIS A 37 38.60 5.51 19.16
C HIS A 37 38.54 4.53 17.97
N SER A 38 39.68 4.28 17.31
CA SER A 38 39.75 3.40 16.12
C SER A 38 39.30 1.96 16.41
N CYS A 39 39.40 1.50 17.65
CA CYS A 39 38.96 0.17 18.08
C CYS A 39 37.47 0.10 18.47
N GLN A 40 36.80 1.24 18.65
CA GLN A 40 35.41 1.29 19.06
C GLN A 40 34.49 1.37 17.85
N LYS A 41 33.35 0.69 17.94
CA LYS A 41 32.28 0.76 16.94
C LYS A 41 31.10 1.57 17.47
N ILE A 42 30.42 2.27 16.56
CA ILE A 42 29.18 2.98 16.91
C ILE A 42 28.12 2.01 17.47
N GLU A 43 28.05 0.80 16.92
CA GLU A 43 27.06 -0.23 17.28
C GLU A 43 27.20 -0.72 18.72
N GLU A 44 28.37 -0.54 19.34
CA GLU A 44 28.63 -0.90 20.74
C GLU A 44 28.04 0.14 21.70
N GLN A 45 27.76 1.35 21.22
CA GLN A 45 27.18 2.45 21.99
C GLN A 45 25.65 2.34 22.00
N ARG A 46 25.10 1.65 23.01
CA ARG A 46 23.68 1.27 23.07
C ARG A 46 22.70 2.44 22.96
N ASP A 47 22.95 3.54 23.67
CA ASP A 47 22.04 4.70 23.68
C ASP A 47 22.04 5.44 22.34
N PHE A 48 23.24 5.57 21.75
CA PHE A 48 23.38 6.14 20.42
C PHE A 48 22.69 5.26 19.38
N GLU A 49 22.95 3.95 19.39
CA GLU A 49 22.39 3.00 18.43
C GLU A 49 20.85 2.96 18.50
N LYS A 50 20.28 3.04 19.72
CA LYS A 50 18.83 3.15 19.91
C LYS A 50 18.27 4.43 19.28
N THR A 51 18.92 5.57 19.52
CA THR A 51 18.50 6.87 18.96
C THR A 51 18.62 6.87 17.44
N TYR A 52 19.71 6.32 16.90
CA TYR A 52 19.96 6.18 15.47
C TYR A 52 18.88 5.34 14.79
N LYS A 53 18.56 4.15 15.34
CA LYS A 53 17.51 3.29 14.80
C LYS A 53 16.14 3.95 14.81
N ASN A 54 15.81 4.66 15.89
CA ASN A 54 14.54 5.39 15.99
C ASN A 54 14.44 6.50 14.93
N ALA A 55 15.50 7.31 14.76
CA ALA A 55 15.52 8.36 13.75
C ALA A 55 15.34 7.80 12.32
N TRP A 56 15.97 6.67 12.00
CA TRP A 56 15.82 6.01 10.70
C TRP A 56 14.46 5.33 10.51
N ALA A 57 13.83 4.87 11.59
CA ALA A 57 12.46 4.36 11.55
C ALA A 57 11.46 5.50 11.30
N ASP A 58 11.64 6.64 11.95
CA ASP A 58 10.79 7.83 11.77
C ASP A 58 10.94 8.43 10.36
N ASN A 59 12.18 8.43 9.82
CA ASN A 59 12.43 8.78 8.42
C ASN A 59 11.70 7.87 7.44
N ALA A 60 11.76 6.54 7.65
CA ALA A 60 10.98 5.60 6.84
C ALA A 60 9.48 5.87 6.93
N ASP A 61 8.95 6.10 8.12
CA ASP A 61 7.54 6.42 8.34
C ASP A 61 7.11 7.71 7.60
N ALA A 62 7.93 8.75 7.63
CA ALA A 62 7.66 10.01 6.94
C ALA A 62 7.63 9.82 5.41
N CYS A 63 8.65 9.14 4.86
CA CYS A 63 8.74 8.84 3.44
C CYS A 63 7.59 7.93 2.97
N ALA A 64 7.21 6.92 3.76
CA ALA A 64 6.09 6.03 3.46
C ALA A 64 4.75 6.79 3.43
N LYS A 65 4.55 7.74 4.35
CA LYS A 65 3.35 8.58 4.36
C LYS A 65 3.25 9.45 3.12
N GLN A 66 4.36 10.00 2.64
CA GLN A 66 4.38 10.79 1.39
C GLN A 66 4.10 9.91 0.18
N TYR A 67 4.77 8.75 0.09
CA TYR A 67 4.66 7.88 -1.07
C TYR A 67 3.30 7.15 -1.14
N ALA A 68 2.94 6.45 -0.06
CA ALA A 68 1.81 5.52 0.00
C ALA A 68 0.63 6.03 0.85
N GLY A 69 0.75 7.19 1.48
CA GLY A 69 -0.31 7.73 2.36
C GLY A 69 -0.48 6.98 3.68
N THR A 70 0.37 6.00 4.01
CA THR A 70 0.32 5.19 5.24
C THR A 70 1.69 5.18 5.91
N GLY A 71 1.76 4.73 7.17
CA GLY A 71 3.06 4.45 7.81
C GLY A 71 3.88 3.42 7.05
N ALA A 72 5.18 3.36 7.34
CA ALA A 72 6.06 2.33 6.81
C ALA A 72 5.66 0.97 7.38
N LEU A 73 5.92 -0.07 6.60
CA LEU A 73 5.76 -1.44 7.09
C LEU A 73 7.03 -1.83 7.85
N LYS A 74 6.93 -2.76 8.78
CA LYS A 74 8.07 -3.34 9.52
C LYS A 74 8.90 -2.33 10.33
N THR A 75 8.29 -1.23 10.75
CA THR A 75 8.92 -0.24 11.65
C THR A 75 9.37 -0.86 12.97
N ASP A 76 8.67 -1.89 13.45
CA ASP A 76 9.04 -2.65 14.65
C ASP A 76 10.37 -3.40 14.49
N PHE A 77 10.63 -3.95 13.31
CA PHE A 77 11.90 -4.59 12.98
C PHE A 77 13.05 -3.57 12.95
N THR A 78 12.84 -2.38 12.38
CA THR A 78 13.85 -1.31 12.38
C THR A 78 14.15 -0.81 13.80
N ARG A 79 13.12 -0.64 14.64
CA ARG A 79 13.27 -0.13 16.01
C ARG A 79 13.87 -1.15 16.99
N THR A 80 13.46 -2.41 16.91
CA THR A 80 13.80 -3.43 17.94
C THR A 80 14.68 -4.57 17.43
N GLY A 81 14.84 -4.72 16.11
CA GLY A 81 15.54 -5.84 15.50
C GLY A 81 14.79 -7.18 15.59
N LYS A 82 13.58 -7.20 16.16
CA LYS A 82 12.71 -8.39 16.24
C LYS A 82 11.31 -8.05 15.75
N ARG A 83 10.61 -9.08 15.27
CA ARG A 83 9.23 -8.95 14.82
C ARG A 83 8.28 -9.15 15.99
N THR A 84 7.38 -8.19 16.20
CA THR A 84 6.36 -8.22 17.26
C THR A 84 5.00 -8.60 16.69
N VAL A 85 4.17 -9.31 17.46
CA VAL A 85 2.80 -9.68 17.04
C VAL A 85 1.96 -8.43 16.77
N LEU A 86 2.07 -7.41 17.62
CA LEU A 86 1.43 -6.11 17.42
C LEU A 86 1.88 -5.44 16.11
N GLY A 87 3.18 -5.49 15.80
CA GLY A 87 3.73 -4.96 14.55
C GLY A 87 3.20 -5.69 13.32
N VAL A 88 2.98 -7.01 13.39
CA VAL A 88 2.35 -7.77 12.31
C VAL A 88 0.91 -7.30 12.06
N VAL A 89 0.13 -7.10 13.12
CA VAL A 89 -1.26 -6.61 13.00
C VAL A 89 -1.29 -5.19 12.41
N MET A 90 -0.44 -4.30 12.91
CA MET A 90 -0.36 -2.92 12.41
C MET A 90 0.08 -2.87 10.94
N ASP A 91 1.00 -3.74 10.54
CA ASP A 91 1.40 -3.86 9.15
C ASP A 91 0.26 -4.38 8.26
N GLY A 92 -0.54 -5.33 8.75
CA GLY A 92 -1.75 -5.77 8.07
C GLY A 92 -2.73 -4.62 7.84
N TRP A 93 -2.97 -3.81 8.87
CA TRP A 93 -3.81 -2.62 8.78
C TRP A 93 -3.28 -1.61 7.75
N ASN A 94 -2.00 -1.23 7.86
CA ASN A 94 -1.36 -0.32 6.92
C ASN A 94 -1.39 -0.86 5.49
N SER A 95 -1.21 -2.16 5.30
CA SER A 95 -1.28 -2.81 3.99
C SER A 95 -2.69 -2.73 3.38
N THR A 96 -3.74 -2.95 4.18
CA THR A 96 -5.13 -2.80 3.72
C THR A 96 -5.44 -1.35 3.34
N PHE A 97 -5.03 -0.39 4.15
CA PHE A 97 -5.21 1.04 3.83
C PHE A 97 -4.44 1.45 2.58
N ARG A 98 -3.21 0.94 2.42
CA ARG A 98 -2.40 1.19 1.23
C ARG A 98 -3.05 0.59 -0.01
N TYR A 99 -3.55 -0.64 0.08
CA TYR A 99 -4.30 -1.27 -1.00
C TYR A 99 -5.51 -0.41 -1.40
N TYR A 100 -6.28 0.08 -0.42
CA TYR A 100 -7.42 0.94 -0.69
C TYR A 100 -7.01 2.26 -1.35
N LYS A 101 -6.02 2.98 -0.79
CA LYS A 101 -5.56 4.25 -1.35
C LYS A 101 -5.00 4.10 -2.75
N ASN A 102 -4.18 3.07 -2.98
CA ASN A 102 -3.58 2.80 -4.28
C ASN A 102 -4.64 2.47 -5.34
N ASN A 103 -5.70 1.74 -4.98
CA ASN A 103 -6.73 1.36 -5.96
C ASN A 103 -7.83 2.40 -6.14
N PHE A 104 -8.11 3.26 -5.17
CA PHE A 104 -9.31 4.12 -5.21
C PHE A 104 -9.03 5.62 -5.11
N SER A 105 -7.78 6.04 -4.93
CA SER A 105 -7.43 7.46 -4.80
C SER A 105 -6.15 7.86 -5.53
N ASP A 106 -5.39 6.89 -6.04
CA ASP A 106 -4.08 7.18 -6.65
C ASP A 106 -4.22 7.77 -8.05
N GLY A 107 -5.22 7.35 -8.84
CA GLY A 107 -5.50 7.93 -10.15
C GLY A 107 -5.73 9.44 -10.09
N PHE A 108 -6.66 9.87 -9.23
CA PHE A 108 -6.90 11.30 -9.00
C PHE A 108 -5.65 12.04 -8.49
N ARG A 109 -4.85 11.40 -7.63
CA ARG A 109 -3.61 11.99 -7.11
C ARG A 109 -2.59 12.21 -8.23
N GLN A 110 -2.43 11.23 -9.12
CA GLN A 110 -1.53 11.32 -10.26
C GLN A 110 -2.00 12.38 -11.26
N ASP A 111 -3.29 12.42 -11.58
CA ASP A 111 -3.87 13.45 -12.46
C ASP A 111 -3.62 14.87 -11.91
N SER A 112 -3.75 15.05 -10.60
CA SER A 112 -3.45 16.33 -9.93
C SER A 112 -1.97 16.74 -10.07
N ILE A 113 -1.06 15.76 -9.97
CA ILE A 113 0.39 15.98 -10.15
C ILE A 113 0.70 16.35 -11.59
N ASP A 114 0.12 15.63 -12.56
CA ASP A 114 0.37 15.87 -13.97
C ASP A 114 -0.15 17.23 -14.44
N LEU A 115 -1.31 17.67 -13.90
CA LEU A 115 -1.80 19.02 -14.15
C LEU A 115 -0.92 20.10 -13.51
N PHE A 116 -0.48 19.90 -12.27
CA PHE A 116 0.36 20.86 -11.55
C PHE A 116 1.75 21.02 -12.19
N LEU A 117 2.34 19.92 -12.67
CA LEU A 117 3.65 19.93 -13.34
C LEU A 117 3.56 20.39 -14.80
N GLY A 118 2.36 20.57 -15.35
CA GLY A 118 2.15 20.93 -16.75
C GLY A 118 2.43 19.78 -17.72
N ASN A 119 2.42 18.53 -17.26
CA ASN A 119 2.52 17.34 -18.12
C ASN A 119 1.26 17.16 -18.98
N TYR A 120 0.12 17.68 -18.53
CA TYR A 120 -1.12 17.73 -19.28
C TYR A 120 -1.50 19.19 -19.56
N SER A 121 -1.72 19.52 -20.84
CA SER A 121 -2.24 20.82 -21.27
C SER A 121 -3.71 20.69 -21.60
N VAL A 122 -4.55 21.54 -21.03
CA VAL A 122 -5.97 21.62 -21.36
C VAL A 122 -6.10 22.39 -22.68
N ASP A 123 -6.64 21.75 -23.71
CA ASP A 123 -7.00 22.43 -24.96
C ASP A 123 -8.42 23.02 -24.81
N GLU A 124 -8.60 24.30 -25.14
CA GLU A 124 -9.91 24.96 -25.08
C GLU A 124 -10.90 24.39 -26.12
N THR A 125 -10.40 23.69 -27.13
CA THR A 125 -11.22 23.04 -28.15
C THR A 125 -11.76 21.67 -27.74
N ASP A 126 -11.22 21.07 -26.66
CA ASP A 126 -11.69 19.80 -26.12
C ASP A 126 -12.96 20.02 -25.28
N TRP A 127 -14.12 19.79 -25.90
CA TRP A 127 -15.43 19.88 -25.25
C TRP A 127 -15.70 18.74 -24.23
N VAL A 128 -14.85 17.73 -24.18
CA VAL A 128 -15.01 16.56 -23.30
C VAL A 128 -14.15 16.72 -22.06
N ASN A 129 -14.76 16.82 -20.88
CA ASN A 129 -14.02 16.86 -19.62
C ASN A 129 -13.35 15.48 -19.36
N PRO A 130 -12.01 15.37 -19.40
CA PRO A 130 -11.29 14.11 -19.20
C PRO A 130 -11.42 13.57 -17.76
N LEU A 131 -11.72 14.44 -16.80
CA LEU A 131 -11.95 14.09 -15.41
C LEU A 131 -13.39 13.62 -15.13
N ARG A 132 -14.27 13.58 -16.15
CA ARG A 132 -15.66 13.18 -15.96
C ARG A 132 -15.75 11.73 -15.48
N ASN A 133 -16.21 11.54 -14.24
CA ASN A 133 -16.33 10.21 -13.64
C ASN A 133 -17.63 9.52 -14.07
N ILE A 134 -17.57 8.71 -15.12
CA ILE A 134 -18.69 7.84 -15.52
C ILE A 134 -18.50 6.52 -14.76
N LYS A 135 -18.96 6.47 -13.51
CA LYS A 135 -19.06 5.19 -12.79
C LYS A 135 -20.30 4.46 -13.27
N ASP A 136 -20.10 3.36 -13.98
CA ASP A 136 -21.17 2.47 -14.37
C ASP A 136 -21.92 1.94 -13.14
N TRP A 137 -23.23 1.72 -13.26
CA TRP A 137 -24.05 1.19 -12.15
C TRP A 137 -23.52 -0.15 -11.60
N LYS A 138 -22.83 -0.91 -12.45
CA LYS A 138 -22.12 -2.15 -12.11
C LYS A 138 -21.15 -1.98 -10.93
N PHE A 139 -20.55 -0.80 -10.79
CA PHE A 139 -19.63 -0.47 -9.69
C PHE A 139 -20.28 -0.59 -8.32
N PHE A 140 -21.55 -0.18 -8.20
CA PHE A 140 -22.30 -0.24 -6.95
C PHE A 140 -23.10 -1.54 -6.81
N THR A 141 -23.68 -2.05 -7.90
CA THR A 141 -24.57 -3.22 -7.82
C THR A 141 -23.82 -4.51 -7.56
N LEU A 142 -22.66 -4.74 -8.20
CA LEU A 142 -21.93 -6.01 -8.08
C LEU A 142 -21.42 -6.26 -6.64
N PRO A 143 -20.79 -5.29 -5.95
CA PRO A 143 -20.38 -5.48 -4.56
C PRO A 143 -21.56 -5.70 -3.61
N VAL A 144 -22.68 -4.99 -3.82
CA VAL A 144 -23.89 -5.16 -3.00
C VAL A 144 -24.47 -6.56 -3.15
N ILE A 145 -24.60 -7.06 -4.39
CA ILE A 145 -25.09 -8.43 -4.64
C ILE A 145 -24.14 -9.45 -4.01
N MET A 146 -22.83 -9.27 -4.13
CA MET A 146 -21.84 -10.17 -3.54
C MET A 146 -21.96 -10.21 -2.01
N VAL A 147 -22.09 -9.06 -1.34
CA VAL A 147 -22.26 -8.99 0.12
C VAL A 147 -23.56 -9.67 0.56
N VAL A 148 -24.66 -9.42 -0.14
CA VAL A 148 -25.95 -10.05 0.15
C VAL A 148 -25.84 -11.57 -0.04
N ALA A 149 -25.30 -12.04 -1.18
CA ALA A 149 -25.15 -13.46 -1.45
C ALA A 149 -24.25 -14.17 -0.44
N PHE A 150 -23.13 -13.55 -0.07
CA PHE A 150 -22.22 -14.08 0.94
C PHE A 150 -22.87 -14.14 2.33
N SER A 151 -23.56 -13.07 2.73
CA SER A 151 -24.29 -13.04 4.01
C SER A 151 -25.38 -14.11 4.08
N MET A 152 -26.15 -14.29 3.01
CA MET A 152 -27.19 -15.32 2.92
C MET A 152 -26.60 -16.72 2.94
N CYS A 153 -25.46 -16.95 2.27
CA CYS A 153 -24.75 -18.22 2.33
C CYS A 153 -24.33 -18.57 3.77
N ILE A 154 -23.80 -17.60 4.52
CA ILE A 154 -23.45 -17.80 5.93
C ILE A 154 -24.69 -18.08 6.77
N ILE A 155 -25.78 -17.34 6.57
CA ILE A 155 -27.04 -17.57 7.30
C ILE A 155 -27.55 -18.99 7.06
N CYS A 156 -27.53 -19.47 5.82
CA CYS A 156 -27.94 -20.84 5.48
C CYS A 156 -27.02 -21.90 6.09
N LEU A 157 -25.73 -21.61 6.30
CA LEU A 157 -24.80 -22.52 6.98
C LEU A 157 -25.03 -22.57 8.50
N VAL A 158 -25.42 -21.44 9.11
CA VAL A 158 -25.63 -21.33 10.56
C VAL A 158 -27.03 -21.79 10.96
N MET A 159 -28.04 -21.49 10.15
CA MET A 159 -29.44 -21.84 10.38
C MET A 159 -29.76 -23.12 9.58
N ALA A 160 -29.42 -24.27 10.15
CA ALA A 160 -29.78 -25.57 9.57
C ALA A 160 -31.31 -25.71 9.53
N GLY A 161 -31.87 -25.90 8.33
CA GLY A 161 -33.30 -26.14 8.15
C GLY A 161 -33.71 -27.56 8.56
N ASP A 162 -35.02 -27.78 8.70
CA ASP A 162 -35.57 -29.08 9.11
C ASP A 162 -35.24 -30.22 8.13
N THR A 163 -34.98 -29.89 6.86
CA THR A 163 -34.52 -30.84 5.85
C THR A 163 -33.12 -30.52 5.32
N TRP A 164 -32.28 -31.55 5.24
CA TRP A 164 -30.91 -31.45 4.74
C TRP A 164 -30.84 -31.07 3.26
N THR A 165 -31.83 -31.48 2.46
CA THR A 165 -31.89 -31.20 1.01
C THR A 165 -32.16 -29.74 0.71
N GLU A 166 -33.05 -29.08 1.48
CA GLU A 166 -33.34 -27.66 1.31
C GLU A 166 -32.15 -26.81 1.76
N THR A 167 -31.57 -27.14 2.91
CA THR A 167 -30.37 -26.46 3.43
C THR A 167 -29.22 -26.54 2.42
N LEU A 168 -28.97 -27.72 1.84
CA LEU A 168 -27.95 -27.91 0.82
C LEU A 168 -28.24 -27.10 -0.46
N ALA A 169 -29.49 -27.07 -0.92
CA ALA A 169 -29.88 -26.32 -2.11
C ALA A 169 -29.65 -24.80 -1.95
N TYR A 170 -30.01 -24.22 -0.80
CA TYR A 170 -29.79 -22.79 -0.53
C TYR A 170 -28.31 -22.43 -0.42
N VAL A 171 -27.50 -23.27 0.25
CA VAL A 171 -26.06 -23.06 0.36
C VAL A 171 -25.40 -23.13 -1.03
N LEU A 172 -25.78 -24.10 -1.86
CA LEU A 172 -25.25 -24.20 -3.22
C LEU A 172 -25.66 -23.00 -4.09
N PHE A 173 -26.91 -22.55 -3.99
CA PHE A 173 -27.40 -21.38 -4.71
C PHE A 173 -26.64 -20.11 -4.33
N TRP A 174 -26.61 -19.76 -3.04
CA TRP A 174 -25.96 -18.54 -2.56
C TRP A 174 -24.43 -18.61 -2.64
N GLY A 175 -23.85 -19.79 -2.44
CA GLY A 175 -22.42 -20.04 -2.66
C GLY A 175 -22.02 -19.83 -4.11
N THR A 176 -22.78 -20.38 -5.06
CA THR A 176 -22.53 -20.19 -6.50
C THR A 176 -22.72 -18.72 -6.91
N ALA A 177 -23.78 -18.06 -6.43
CA ALA A 177 -24.01 -16.63 -6.69
C ALA A 177 -22.85 -15.76 -6.17
N SER A 178 -22.32 -16.05 -4.97
CA SER A 178 -21.17 -15.36 -4.40
C SER A 178 -19.89 -15.57 -5.22
N ILE A 179 -19.61 -16.81 -5.63
CA ILE A 179 -18.43 -17.13 -6.46
C ILE A 179 -18.53 -16.46 -7.83
N LEU A 180 -19.68 -16.51 -8.49
CA LEU A 180 -19.89 -15.88 -9.81
C LEU A 180 -19.75 -14.36 -9.74
N THR A 181 -20.38 -13.72 -8.75
CA THR A 181 -20.28 -12.26 -8.58
C THR A 181 -18.86 -11.82 -8.21
N GLY A 182 -18.17 -12.56 -7.33
CA GLY A 182 -16.76 -12.36 -7.04
C GLY A 182 -15.88 -12.52 -8.28
N GLY A 183 -16.11 -13.56 -9.08
CA GLY A 183 -15.41 -13.79 -10.35
C GLY A 183 -15.62 -12.65 -11.36
N LEU A 184 -16.83 -12.12 -11.48
CA LEU A 184 -17.13 -10.97 -12.34
C LEU A 184 -16.45 -9.69 -11.85
N ILE A 185 -16.38 -9.46 -10.54
CA ILE A 185 -15.65 -8.31 -9.95
C ILE A 185 -14.16 -8.43 -10.24
N LEU A 186 -13.58 -9.63 -10.10
CA LEU A 186 -12.16 -9.87 -10.39
C LEU A 186 -11.86 -9.72 -11.89
N PHE A 187 -12.73 -10.23 -12.76
CA PHE A 187 -12.56 -10.11 -14.21
C PHE A 187 -12.65 -8.65 -14.68
N ASN A 188 -13.61 -7.89 -14.14
CA ASN A 188 -13.74 -6.45 -14.42
C ASN A 188 -12.92 -5.59 -13.46
N GLY A 189 -11.95 -6.16 -12.74
CA GLY A 189 -11.17 -5.48 -11.72
C GLY A 189 -10.60 -4.11 -12.14
N PRO A 190 -10.07 -3.95 -13.36
CA PRO A 190 -9.58 -2.65 -13.84
C PRO A 190 -10.63 -1.54 -13.83
N ASP A 191 -11.91 -1.85 -14.04
CA ASP A 191 -13.00 -0.87 -14.05
C ASP A 191 -13.35 -0.35 -12.64
N PHE A 192 -12.95 -1.09 -11.60
CA PHE A 192 -13.13 -0.69 -10.21
C PHE A 192 -11.97 0.14 -9.67
N VAL A 193 -10.83 0.14 -10.35
CA VAL A 193 -9.63 0.88 -9.94
C VAL A 193 -9.72 2.30 -10.48
N ASP A 194 -9.38 3.27 -9.63
CA ASP A 194 -9.18 4.66 -10.01
C ASP A 194 -7.86 4.80 -10.75
N ALA A 195 -7.89 4.55 -12.06
CA ALA A 195 -6.75 4.73 -12.95
C ALA A 195 -6.58 6.22 -13.33
N PRO A 196 -5.34 6.70 -13.50
CA PRO A 196 -5.08 8.08 -13.92
C PRO A 196 -5.58 8.30 -15.35
N ARG A 197 -6.16 9.47 -15.57
CA ARG A 197 -6.91 9.82 -16.80
C ARG A 197 -6.17 10.82 -17.68
N LEU A 198 -5.23 11.57 -17.09
CA LEU A 198 -4.46 12.60 -17.78
C LEU A 198 -3.11 12.10 -18.33
N VAL A 199 -2.81 10.80 -18.18
CA VAL A 199 -1.56 10.21 -18.66
C VAL A 199 -1.50 10.23 -20.18
N GLN A 200 -0.47 10.90 -20.72
CA GLN A 200 -0.12 10.82 -22.14
C GLN A 200 0.24 9.36 -22.50
N LYS A 201 -0.50 8.77 -23.43
CA LYS A 201 -0.31 7.37 -23.89
C LYS A 201 1.08 7.08 -24.48
N GLU A 202 1.89 8.09 -24.80
CA GLU A 202 3.19 7.95 -25.45
C GLU A 202 4.31 7.34 -24.59
N LYS A 203 4.11 7.07 -23.29
CA LYS A 203 5.15 6.48 -22.41
C LYS A 203 4.89 5.03 -22.00
N LEU A 204 3.91 4.37 -22.64
CA LEU A 204 3.55 2.97 -22.35
C LEU A 204 4.15 1.95 -23.36
N ASP A 205 4.93 2.42 -24.34
CA ASP A 205 5.68 1.58 -25.30
C ASP A 205 7.16 1.43 -24.91
#